data_AF-A0A972NFP8-F1
#
_entry.id   AF-A0A972NFP8-F1
#
_cell.length_a   1.000
_cell.length_b   1.000
_cell.length_c   1.000
_cell.angle_alpha   90.00
_cell.angle_beta   90.00
_cell.angle_gamma   90.00
#
_symmetry.space_group_name_H-M   'P 1'
#
loop_
_entity.id
_entity.type
_entity.pdbx_description
1 polymer ?
#
loop_
_entity_poly.entity_id
_entity_poly.type
_entity_poly.pdbx_seq_one_letter_code
_entity_poly.pdbx_strand_id
1 'polypeptide(L)' 'MFGPFQGWEILVILVIVLLIFGPGRLGELGKSLGEGIRNFKRALSGEDENQKTVSKAEDASEKKTEGAAAPEKKA' A
#
# COMPACT_ATOMS: atom_id res chain seq x y z
N MET A 1 -17.19 -18.01 19.45
CA MET A 1 -17.04 -18.91 18.28
C MET A 1 -16.24 -18.18 17.19
N PHE A 2 -15.04 -17.73 17.54
CA PHE A 2 -14.17 -16.91 16.68
C PHE A 2 -12.73 -17.36 16.94
N GLY A 3 -12.31 -18.35 16.16
CA GLY A 3 -10.94 -18.84 16.17
C GLY A 3 -10.03 -17.98 15.29
N PRO A 4 -8.71 -18.10 15.42
CA PRO A 4 -7.71 -17.32 14.66
C PRO A 4 -7.71 -17.58 13.13
N PHE A 5 -8.61 -18.43 12.63
CA PHE A 5 -8.79 -18.81 11.23
C PHE A 5 -9.90 -18.00 10.53
N GLN A 6 -9.95 -16.69 10.75
CA GLN A 6 -10.81 -15.82 9.91
C GLN A 6 -10.02 -14.71 9.22
N GLY A 7 -8.92 -14.27 9.83
CA GLY A 7 -8.07 -13.23 9.25
C GLY A 7 -7.15 -13.76 8.15
N TRP A 8 -6.75 -15.03 8.22
CA TRP A 8 -5.76 -15.59 7.29
C TRP A 8 -6.40 -15.84 5.91
N GLU A 9 -7.66 -16.23 5.86
CA GLU A 9 -8.44 -16.43 4.65
C GLU A 9 -8.51 -15.14 3.82
N ILE A 10 -8.79 -14.00 4.48
CA ILE A 10 -8.82 -12.68 3.83
C ILE A 10 -7.44 -12.33 3.26
N LEU A 11 -6.36 -12.64 4.00
CA LEU A 11 -4.99 -12.39 3.55
C LEU A 11 -4.64 -13.22 2.31
N VAL A 12 -5.00 -14.50 2.28
CA VAL A 12 -4.75 -15.39 1.12
C VAL A 12 -5.49 -14.89 -0.12
N ILE A 13 -6.76 -14.52 0.03
CA ILE A 13 -7.57 -13.98 -1.07
C ILE A 13 -6.94 -12.66 -1.58
N LEU A 14 -6.51 -11.78 -0.67
CA LEU A 14 -5.85 -10.53 -1.02
C LEU A 14 -4.60 -10.79 -1.88
N VAL A 15 -3.77 -11.76 -1.51
CA VAL A 15 -2.57 -12.14 -2.28
C VAL A 15 -2.94 -12.64 -3.67
N ILE A 16 -3.95 -13.49 -3.81
CA ILE A 16 -4.40 -13.99 -5.12
C ILE A 16 -4.91 -12.84 -5.99
N VAL A 17 -5.70 -11.92 -5.43
CA VAL A 17 -6.17 -10.72 -6.14
C VAL A 17 -4.99 -9.85 -6.56
N LEU A 18 -3.99 -9.67 -5.68
CA LEU A 18 -2.77 -8.92 -6.01
C LEU A 18 -1.96 -9.57 -7.13
N LEU A 19 -1.96 -10.90 -7.24
CA LEU A 19 -1.29 -11.60 -8.34
C LEU A 19 -2.02 -11.43 -9.68
N ILE A 20 -3.36 -11.41 -9.66
CA ILE A 20 -4.17 -11.23 -10.87
C ILE A 20 -4.14 -9.77 -11.34
N PHE A 21 -4.37 -8.83 -10.43
CA PHE A 21 -4.46 -7.40 -10.75
C PHE A 21 -3.12 -6.68 -10.72
N GLY A 22 -2.16 -7.19 -9.95
CA GLY A 22 -0.86 -6.55 -9.69
C GLY A 22 -0.91 -5.50 -8.58
N PRO A 23 0.18 -5.30 -7.81
CA PRO A 23 0.26 -4.28 -6.76
C PRO A 23 0.14 -2.84 -7.31
N GLY A 24 0.58 -2.60 -8.55
CA GLY A 24 0.51 -1.28 -9.19
C GLY A 24 -0.93 -0.83 -9.43
N ARG A 25 -1.80 -1.72 -9.93
CA ARG A 25 -3.21 -1.41 -10.21
C ARG A 25 -4.00 -1.12 -8.93
N LEU A 26 -3.84 -1.93 -7.89
CA LEU A 26 -4.47 -1.67 -6.59
C LEU A 26 -3.97 -0.37 -5.96
N GLY A 27 -2.68 -0.05 -6.09
CA GLY A 27 -2.13 1.22 -5.60
C GLY A 27 -2.67 2.45 -6.33
N GLU A 28 -2.81 2.37 -7.65
CA GLU A 28 -3.36 3.44 -8.49
C GLU A 28 -4.86 3.68 -8.21
N LEU A 29 -5.64 2.60 -8.09
CA LEU A 29 -7.04 2.64 -7.66
C LEU A 29 -7.18 3.18 -6.23
N GLY A 30 -6.31 2.76 -5.31
CA GLY A 30 -6.29 3.23 -3.93
C GLY A 30 -5.96 4.72 -3.79
N LYS A 31 -5.04 5.25 -4.62
CA LYS A 31 -4.74 6.69 -4.66
C LYS A 31 -5.95 7.51 -5.10
N SER A 32 -6.59 7.13 -6.21
CA SER A 32 -7.76 7.86 -6.73
C SER A 32 -8.97 7.79 -5.79
N LEU A 33 -9.26 6.62 -5.21
CA LEU A 33 -10.29 6.46 -4.18
C LEU A 33 -9.93 7.24 -2.91
N GLY A 34 -8.67 7.20 -2.49
CA GLY A 34 -8.17 7.89 -1.30
C GLY A 34 -8.29 9.40 -1.41
N GLU A 35 -7.92 9.98 -2.56
CA GLU A 35 -8.12 11.40 -2.86
C GLU A 35 -9.60 11.77 -2.86
N GLY A 36 -10.47 10.97 -3.49
CA GLY A 36 -11.91 11.17 -3.48
C GLY A 36 -12.51 11.17 -2.07
N ILE A 37 -12.15 10.17 -1.24
CA ILE A 37 -12.59 10.07 0.15
C ILE A 37 -12.04 11.22 1.00
N ARG A 38 -10.77 11.63 0.78
CA ARG A 38 -10.14 12.75 1.47
C ARG A 38 -10.89 14.05 1.19
N ASN A 39 -11.24 14.29 -0.08
CA ASN A 39 -11.99 15.47 -0.50
C ASN A 39 -13.44 15.43 0.02
N PHE A 40 -14.09 14.27 -0.01
CA PHE A 40 -15.42 14.07 0.56
C PHE A 40 -15.43 14.37 2.06
N LYS A 41 -14.44 13.87 2.80
CA LYS A 41 -14.32 14.15 4.23
C LYS A 41 -14.07 15.63 4.53
N ARG A 42 -13.24 16.30 3.72
CA ARG A 42 -12.98 17.75 3.85
C ARG A 42 -14.27 18.56 3.63
N ALA A 43 -15.01 18.25 2.57
CA ALA A 43 -16.28 18.90 2.27
C ALA A 43 -17.32 18.70 3.39
N LEU A 44 -17.37 17.51 3.99
CA LEU A 44 -18.26 17.22 5.12
C LEU A 44 -17.82 17.89 6.43
N SER A 45 -16.52 18.08 6.65
CA SER A 45 -15.98 18.71 7.85
C SER A 45 -15.93 20.24 7.79
N GLY A 46 -16.32 20.85 6.67
CA GLY A 46 -16.33 22.31 6.50
C GLY A 46 -14.96 22.97 6.57
N GLU A 47 -13.89 22.17 6.42
CA GLU A 47 -12.51 22.65 6.43
C GLU A 47 -12.12 23.00 5.00
N ASP A 48 -12.64 24.14 4.54
CA ASP A 48 -12.09 24.86 3.39
C ASP A 48 -10.73 25.40 3.82
N GLU A 49 -9.65 24.78 3.34
CA GLU A 49 -8.44 25.41 2.82
C GLU A 49 -7.30 24.38 2.64
N ASN A 50 -6.73 24.42 1.43
CA ASN A 50 -5.31 24.23 1.12
C ASN A 50 -4.59 22.98 1.64
N GLN A 51 -4.47 21.93 0.82
CA GLN A 51 -3.19 21.22 0.68
C GLN A 51 -2.98 20.73 -0.75
N LYS A 52 -1.90 21.25 -1.35
CA LYS A 52 -1.23 20.80 -2.57
C LYS A 52 -1.29 19.28 -2.79
N THR A 53 -1.82 18.91 -3.96
CA THR A 53 -1.27 17.93 -4.89
C THR A 53 -0.20 16.99 -4.30
N VAL A 54 -0.60 15.79 -3.87
CA VAL A 54 0.33 14.70 -3.60
C VAL A 54 0.67 14.03 -4.94
N SER A 55 1.36 14.79 -5.80
CA SER A 55 1.94 14.27 -7.04
C SER A 55 3.39 13.87 -6.75
N LYS A 56 3.59 12.67 -6.19
CA LYS A 56 4.91 12.02 -6.07
C LYS A 56 4.73 10.55 -5.74
N ALA A 57 4.17 9.78 -6.67
CA ALA A 57 4.19 8.34 -6.54
C ALA A 57 4.29 7.68 -7.92
N GLU A 58 5.28 8.14 -8.66
CA GLU A 58 5.99 7.41 -9.70
C GLU A 58 7.47 7.55 -9.30
N ASP A 59 8.06 6.50 -8.71
CA ASP A 59 9.29 5.86 -9.19
C ASP A 59 9.81 4.80 -8.19
N ALA A 60 10.03 3.60 -8.72
CA ALA A 60 11.00 2.59 -8.30
C ALA A 60 10.97 2.05 -6.85
N SER A 61 10.09 1.08 -6.66
CA SER A 61 10.48 -0.18 -6.01
C SER A 61 11.53 -0.90 -6.87
N GLU A 62 12.82 -0.56 -6.75
CA GLU A 62 13.92 -1.45 -7.18
C GLU A 62 15.23 -1.18 -6.41
N LYS A 63 15.39 -1.88 -5.28
CA LYS A 63 16.63 -2.55 -4.80
C LYS A 63 16.48 -2.93 -3.33
N LYS A 64 15.93 -4.11 -3.06
CA LYS A 64 16.25 -4.86 -1.84
C LYS A 64 16.19 -6.36 -2.09
N THR A 65 17.09 -6.84 -2.93
CA THR A 65 17.53 -8.24 -2.97
C THR A 65 18.88 -8.27 -3.65
N GLU A 66 19.94 -8.16 -2.85
CA GLU A 66 21.23 -8.85 -3.02
C GLU A 66 22.14 -8.41 -1.86
N GLY A 67 22.59 -9.36 -1.03
CA GLY A 67 23.71 -9.14 -0.10
C GLY A 67 23.45 -9.21 1.40
N ALA A 68 22.59 -10.12 1.88
CA ALA A 68 22.72 -10.66 3.25
C ALA A 68 23.28 -12.09 3.17
N ALA A 69 24.61 -12.22 2.98
CA ALA A 69 25.40 -13.40 3.33
C ALA A 69 26.89 -13.21 2.98
N ALA A 70 27.72 -12.82 3.94
CA ALA A 70 29.14 -13.23 4.07
C ALA A 70 29.71 -12.76 5.42
N PRO A 71 30.59 -13.54 6.07
CA PRO A 71 30.46 -13.91 7.48
C PRO A 71 31.52 -13.30 8.41
N GLU A 72 31.36 -13.56 9.71
CA GLU A 72 32.41 -13.52 10.74
C GLU A 72 33.72 -14.18 10.26
N LYS A 73 34.88 -13.55 10.53
CA LYS A 73 36.06 -14.08 11.27
C LYS A 73 37.37 -13.34 10.92
N LYS A 74 37.98 -12.79 11.97
CA LYS A 74 39.42 -12.87 12.31
C LYS A 74 40.45 -12.21 11.37
N ALA A 75 41.00 -11.09 11.81
CA ALA A 75 42.43 -10.76 11.72
C ALA A 75 42.79 -9.84 12.90
#